data_AF-A0A645AP12-F1
#
_entry.id   AF-A0A645AP12-F1
#
_cell.length_a   1.000
_cell.length_b   1.000
_cell.length_c   1.000
_cell.angle_alpha   90.00
_cell.angle_beta   90.00
_cell.angle_gamma   90.00
#
_symmetry.space_group_name_H-M   'P 1'
#
loop_
_entity.id
_entity.type
_entity.pdbx_description
1 polymer ?
#
loop_
_entity_poly.entity_id
_entity_poly.type
_entity_poly.pdbx_seq_one_letter_code
_entity_poly.pdbx_strand_id
1 'polypeptide(L)'
;MDCEPLGDVASTVTTLIQGNPELELIYRYRTEAGQKLLSTQEMRQMLGDEVPLNSPEVLAWAKAFLEDGELEPFDPEEPLK
;
A
#
# COMPACT_ATOMS: atom_id res chain seq x y z
N MET A 1 10.06 -23.13 2.35
CA MET A 1 8.66 -23.14 1.89
C MET A 1 7.79 -23.07 3.12
N ASP A 2 6.71 -22.29 3.03
CA ASP A 2 5.75 -21.91 4.07
C ASP A 2 6.14 -20.74 4.98
N CYS A 3 6.31 -19.55 4.37
CA CYS A 3 5.81 -18.33 4.99
C CYS A 3 4.42 -18.13 4.38
N GLU A 4 3.35 -18.39 5.11
CA GLU A 4 2.00 -17.96 4.69
C GLU A 4 2.10 -16.47 4.34
N PRO A 5 1.84 -16.07 3.08
CA PRO A 5 2.10 -14.70 2.62
C PRO A 5 1.26 -13.76 3.47
N LEU A 6 1.88 -13.08 4.45
CA LEU A 6 1.29 -12.13 5.41
C LEU A 6 -0.24 -12.22 5.48
N GLY A 7 -0.73 -13.41 5.82
CA GLY A 7 -2.11 -13.83 5.55
C GLY A 7 -3.11 -12.83 6.12
N ASP A 8 -3.92 -12.26 5.24
CA ASP A 8 -4.97 -11.27 5.49
C ASP A 8 -4.57 -9.89 6.07
N VAL A 9 -3.30 -9.63 6.36
CA VAL A 9 -2.90 -8.27 6.84
C VAL A 9 -3.00 -7.25 5.71
N ALA A 10 -2.65 -7.63 4.48
CA ALA A 10 -2.85 -6.80 3.30
C ALA A 10 -4.33 -6.44 3.11
N SER A 11 -5.21 -7.43 3.22
CA SER A 11 -6.67 -7.25 3.17
C SER A 11 -7.18 -6.36 4.31
N THR A 12 -6.67 -6.54 5.53
CA THR A 12 -7.05 -5.74 6.70
C THR A 12 -6.65 -4.27 6.52
N VAL A 13 -5.40 -4.00 6.14
CA VAL A 13 -4.90 -2.62 5.92
C VAL A 13 -5.66 -1.94 4.78
N THR A 14 -5.87 -2.63 3.66
CA THR A 14 -6.64 -2.07 2.54
C THR A 14 -8.10 -1.83 2.90
N THR A 15 -8.72 -2.71 3.70
CA THR A 15 -10.08 -2.49 4.24
C THR A 15 -10.15 -1.26 5.14
N LEU A 16 -9.13 -1.02 5.97
CA LEU A 16 -9.04 0.18 6.80
C LEU A 16 -8.93 1.45 5.95
N ILE A 17 -8.08 1.44 4.92
CA ILE A 17 -7.94 2.56 3.98
C ILE A 17 -9.25 2.79 3.21
N GLN A 18 -9.93 1.72 2.80
CA GLN A 18 -11.20 1.79 2.08
C GLN A 18 -12.31 2.40 2.94
N GLY A 19 -12.46 1.91 4.18
CA GLY A 19 -13.52 2.34 5.10
C GLY A 19 -13.26 3.70 5.75
N ASN A 20 -12.01 4.14 5.80
CA ASN A 20 -11.63 5.42 6.36
C ASN A 20 -10.43 6.00 5.59
N PRO A 21 -10.66 6.59 4.40
CA PRO A 21 -9.58 7.11 3.56
C PRO A 21 -8.79 8.19 4.27
N GLU A 22 -9.39 9.00 5.14
CA GLU A 22 -8.72 10.08 5.89
C GLU A 22 -7.83 9.55 7.04
N LEU A 23 -7.92 8.27 7.38
CA LEU A 23 -7.13 7.67 8.44
C LEU A 23 -5.62 7.80 8.15
N GLU A 24 -4.89 8.37 9.11
CA GLU A 24 -3.44 8.34 9.13
C GLU A 24 -2.97 6.97 9.65
N LEU A 25 -2.62 6.09 8.72
CA LEU A 25 -2.19 4.73 8.99
C LEU A 25 -0.74 4.57 8.53
N ILE A 26 0.08 4.07 9.44
CA ILE A 26 1.47 3.72 9.17
C ILE A 26 1.63 2.23 9.43
N TYR A 27 1.85 1.47 8.37
CA TYR A 27 2.15 0.05 8.44
C TYR A 27 3.64 -0.16 8.21
N ARG A 28 4.30 -0.79 9.19
CA ARG A 28 5.74 -1.06 9.14
C ARG A 28 5.98 -2.55 9.25
N TYR A 29 6.64 -3.11 8.26
CA TYR A 29 6.96 -4.52 8.19
C TYR A 29 8.46 -4.73 8.01
N ARG A 30 9.01 -5.77 8.65
CA ARG A 30 10.44 -6.10 8.60
C ARG A 30 10.60 -7.54 8.18
N THR A 31 11.36 -7.76 7.11
CA THR A 31 11.80 -9.07 6.62
C THR A 31 13.30 -9.22 6.86
N GLU A 32 13.83 -10.41 6.60
CA GLU A 32 15.28 -10.62 6.57
C GLU A 32 15.97 -9.82 5.44
N ALA A 33 15.23 -9.50 4.38
CA ALA A 33 15.70 -8.72 3.24
C ALA A 33 15.66 -7.19 3.47
N GLY A 34 14.91 -6.71 4.47
CA GLY A 34 14.82 -5.28 4.74
C GLY A 34 13.60 -4.85 5.54
N GLN A 35 13.30 -3.55 5.50
CA GLN A 35 12.14 -2.96 6.16
C GLN A 35 11.30 -2.22 5.12
N LYS A 36 9.99 -2.49 5.12
CA LYS A 36 9.00 -1.76 4.32
C LYS A 36 8.14 -0.87 5.22
N LEU A 37 7.77 0.28 4.69
CA LEU A 37 6.87 1.25 5.32
C LEU A 37 5.80 1.66 4.31
N LEU A 38 4.54 1.50 4.69
CA LEU A 38 3.39 2.04 3.98
C LEU A 38 2.78 3.13 4.86
N SER A 39 2.71 4.35 4.35
CA SER A 39 2.11 5.50 5.03
C SER A 39 1.01 6.10 4.16
N THR A 40 -0.23 6.13 4.67
CA THR A 40 -1.33 6.76 3.94
C THR A 40 -1.12 8.27 3.77
N GLN A 41 -0.35 8.90 4.67
CA GLN A 41 0.03 10.29 4.54
C GLN A 41 0.98 10.50 3.35
N GLU A 42 2.00 9.65 3.20
CA GLU A 42 2.94 9.76 2.07
C GLU A 42 2.24 9.44 0.75
N MET A 43 1.37 8.43 0.73
CA MET A 43 0.54 8.13 -0.44
C MET A 43 -0.28 9.35 -0.86
N ARG A 44 -0.90 10.06 0.10
CA ARG A 44 -1.61 11.32 -0.16
C ARG A 44 -0.72 12.41 -0.73
N GLN A 45 0.49 12.58 -0.18
CA GLN A 45 1.43 13.58 -0.66
C GLN A 45 1.93 13.29 -2.07
N MET A 46 2.10 12.01 -2.42
CA MET A 46 2.54 11.57 -3.74
C MET A 46 1.42 11.66 -4.78
N LEU A 47 0.20 11.27 -4.42
CA LEU A 47 -0.96 11.25 -5.32
C LEU A 47 -1.66 12.61 -5.44
N GLY A 48 -1.48 13.48 -4.45
CA GLY A 48 -2.20 14.74 -4.33
C GLY A 48 -3.64 14.57 -3.81
N ASP A 49 -4.28 15.69 -3.46
CA ASP A 49 -5.65 15.70 -2.93
C ASP A 49 -6.72 15.32 -3.97
N GLU A 50 -6.34 15.22 -5.25
CA GLU A 50 -7.25 14.90 -6.35
C GLU A 50 -7.58 13.40 -6.44
N VAL A 51 -6.69 12.54 -5.93
CA VAL A 51 -6.82 11.08 -6.01
C VAL A 51 -7.10 10.51 -4.62
N PRO A 52 -8.32 10.00 -4.34
CA PRO A 52 -8.64 9.50 -3.02
C PRO A 52 -8.01 8.12 -2.78
N LEU A 53 -7.50 7.90 -1.56
CA LEU A 53 -6.79 6.66 -1.23
C LEU A 53 -7.67 5.39 -1.25
N ASN A 54 -8.99 5.55 -1.17
CA ASN A 54 -9.95 4.45 -1.31
C ASN A 54 -10.33 4.16 -2.78
N SER A 55 -9.67 4.79 -3.74
CA SER A 55 -9.83 4.46 -5.15
C SER A 55 -9.43 3.01 -5.40
N PRO A 56 -10.14 2.26 -6.28
CA PRO A 56 -9.80 0.88 -6.60
C PRO A 56 -8.33 0.69 -7.01
N GLU A 57 -7.77 1.62 -7.76
CA GLU A 57 -6.37 1.59 -8.23
C GLU A 57 -5.38 1.70 -7.07
N VAL A 58 -5.60 2.65 -6.14
CA VAL A 58 -4.75 2.86 -4.97
C VAL A 58 -4.85 1.68 -4.00
N LEU A 59 -6.06 1.13 -3.82
CA LEU A 59 -6.26 -0.06 -2.98
C LEU A 59 -5.60 -1.30 -3.59
N ALA A 60 -5.67 -1.48 -4.91
CA ALA A 60 -4.99 -2.56 -5.61
C ALA A 60 -3.47 -2.45 -5.49
N TRP A 61 -2.92 -1.23 -5.65
CA TRP A 61 -1.50 -0.96 -5.43
C TRP A 61 -1.08 -1.22 -3.98
N ALA A 62 -1.83 -0.71 -3.01
CA ALA A 62 -1.51 -0.90 -1.59
C ALA A 62 -1.57 -2.38 -1.19
N LYS A 63 -2.54 -3.12 -1.73
CA LYS A 63 -2.63 -4.57 -1.54
C LYS A 63 -1.41 -5.27 -2.12
N ALA A 64 -1.07 -4.98 -3.38
CA ALA A 64 0.11 -5.53 -4.03
C ALA A 64 1.40 -5.15 -3.27
N PHE A 65 1.52 -3.94 -2.73
CA PHE A 65 2.66 -3.52 -1.92
C PHE A 65 2.85 -4.32 -0.64
N LEU A 66 1.74 -4.74 -0.04
CA LEU A 66 1.72 -5.52 1.19
C LEU A 66 1.90 -7.02 0.93
N GLU A 67 1.40 -7.53 -0.20
CA GLU A 67 1.51 -8.94 -0.61
C GLU A 67 2.85 -9.26 -1.26
N ASP A 68 3.36 -8.33 -2.08
CA ASP A 68 4.56 -8.49 -2.85
C ASP A 68 5.76 -8.02 -2.01
N GLY A 69 6.49 -8.98 -1.46
CA GLY A 69 7.71 -8.76 -0.69
C GLY A 69 8.84 -8.09 -1.50
N GLU A 70 8.70 -7.96 -2.82
CA GLU A 70 9.72 -7.47 -3.76
C GLU A 70 9.11 -6.44 -4.72
N LEU A 71 8.89 -5.20 -4.26
CA LEU A 71 8.40 -4.15 -5.16
C LEU A 71 9.54 -3.29 -5.69
N GLU A 72 9.59 -3.19 -7.02
CA GLU A 72 10.15 -2.05 -7.75
C GLU A 72 9.41 -0.76 -7.35
N PRO A 73 10.09 0.39 -7.33
CA PRO A 73 9.50 1.67 -6.95
C PRO A 73 8.31 2.03 -7.85
N PHE A 74 7.21 2.46 -7.22
CA PHE A 74 6.09 3.09 -7.92
C PHE A 74 6.59 4.40 -8.54
N ASP A 75 6.70 4.43 -9.87
CA ASP A 75 7.10 5.61 -10.64
C ASP A 75 5.84 6.40 -11.05
N PRO A 76 5.58 7.57 -10.43
CA PRO A 76 4.35 8.32 -10.63
C PRO A 76 4.25 9.02 -12.01
N GLU A 77 5.28 8.90 -12.86
CA GLU A 77 5.30 9.55 -14.18
C GLU A 77 4.92 8.63 -15.36
N GLU A 78 4.54 7.36 -15.13
CA GLU A 78 4.12 6.48 -16.24
C GLU A 78 2.61 6.67 -16.55
N PRO A 79 2.25 7.23 -17.72
CA PRO A 79 0.84 7.39 -18.09
C PRO A 79 0.21 6.03 -18.42
N LEU A 80 -1.00 5.79 -17.91
CA LEU A 80 -1.83 4.64 -18.26
C LEU A 80 -1.95 4.53 -19.79
N LYS A 81 -1.54 3.39 -20.34
CA LYS A 81 -1.59 3.10 -21.78
C LYS A 81 -2.99 2.74 -22.26
#